data_AF-A0A2N2IK84-F1
#
_entry.id   AF-A0A2N2IK84-F1
#
_cell.length_a   1.000
_cell.length_b   1.000
_cell.length_c   1.000
_cell.angle_alpha   90.00
_cell.angle_beta   90.00
_cell.angle_gamma   90.00
#
_symmetry.space_group_name_H-M   'P 1'
#
loop_
_entity.id
_entity.type
_entity.pdbx_description
1 polymer ?
#
loop_
_entity_poly.entity_id
_entity_poly.type
_entity_poly.pdbx_seq_one_letter_code
_entity_poly.pdbx_strand_id
1 'polypeptide(L)'
;MSWFNKFEEGSRTILLVAQSSAAMRRRFAMGAVGLVAVLGVGGYFLHKHSVEQSQTQVAQAWASLDQCLLGAPLAQGEKPSVRFRAVQLAALSVSVTEAGTEKAQWPVRCAAHAHALRDGLVGTTGTPTDKSLASWADKLAGALSATGAVSADLSEMLDAAWEQASKEGMARDKGQPSGPEPPLPAKVMTLDELKSAKPLMKKAPALDSVQTDLHPGPVLNLVIEDAKKEETLWCSLAPDAKVIRCEPLPSTIPASQLGMRLLGTGEDDAAPLLFAGSRGSEGVYRIVGGDKITATTALGGYATKDTAAVLGWDEGGKRISLTRKTGAEEAKSVQVKLDEKLKVVQPVRDVHV
;
A
#
# COMPACT_ATOMS: atom_id res chain seq x y z
N MET A 1 -44.65 5.34 57.19
CA MET A 1 -45.06 4.28 58.15
C MET A 1 -46.32 3.55 57.65
N SER A 2 -46.23 2.76 56.57
CA SER A 2 -47.35 1.88 56.12
C SER A 2 -46.89 0.86 55.07
N TRP A 3 -45.85 0.07 55.37
CA TRP A 3 -45.38 -0.98 54.46
C TRP A 3 -45.04 -2.32 55.13
N PHE A 4 -45.21 -2.44 56.45
CA PHE A 4 -44.87 -3.65 57.20
C PHE A 4 -46.05 -4.60 57.50
N ASN A 5 -47.30 -4.23 57.20
CA ASN A 5 -48.47 -5.06 57.56
C ASN A 5 -48.94 -6.05 56.48
N LYS A 6 -48.19 -6.26 55.39
CA LYS A 6 -48.62 -7.13 54.28
C LYS A 6 -47.95 -8.52 54.24
N PHE A 7 -47.10 -8.83 55.22
CA PHE A 7 -46.37 -10.10 55.28
C PHE A 7 -47.03 -11.20 56.13
N GLU A 8 -48.08 -10.89 56.90
CA GLU A 8 -48.71 -11.90 57.80
C GLU A 8 -49.87 -12.70 57.19
N GLU A 9 -50.48 -12.27 56.09
CA GLU A 9 -51.56 -13.04 55.43
C GLU A 9 -51.07 -14.11 54.45
N GLY A 10 -49.78 -14.10 54.07
CA GLY A 10 -49.20 -15.08 53.13
C GLY A 10 -48.76 -16.40 53.75
N SER A 11 -48.64 -16.49 55.07
CA SER A 11 -48.04 -17.64 55.77
C SER A 11 -49.04 -18.74 56.15
N ARG A 12 -50.34 -18.44 56.20
CA ARG A 12 -51.38 -19.43 56.52
C ARG A 12 -51.79 -20.31 55.33
N THR A 13 -51.53 -19.87 54.11
CA THR A 13 -51.86 -20.65 52.89
C THR A 13 -50.84 -21.74 52.58
N ILE A 14 -49.59 -21.61 53.07
CA ILE A 14 -48.51 -22.57 52.80
C ILE A 14 -48.69 -23.87 53.62
N LEU A 15 -49.32 -23.80 54.80
CA LEU A 15 -49.50 -24.98 55.66
C LEU A 15 -50.70 -25.88 55.27
N LEU A 16 -51.69 -25.37 54.54
CA LEU A 16 -52.83 -26.18 54.07
C LEU A 16 -52.52 -27.04 52.83
N VAL A 17 -51.43 -26.75 52.09
CA VAL A 17 -51.00 -27.56 50.95
C VAL A 17 -50.25 -28.85 51.38
N ALA A 18 -49.74 -28.89 52.61
CA ALA A 18 -48.94 -30.00 53.12
C ALA A 18 -49.76 -31.28 53.44
N GLN A 19 -51.09 -31.17 53.60
CA GLN A 19 -51.98 -32.30 53.92
C GLN A 19 -52.81 -32.83 52.73
N SER A 20 -52.52 -32.38 51.50
CA SER A 20 -53.16 -32.94 50.31
C SER A 20 -52.70 -34.39 50.07
N SER A 21 -53.68 -35.27 49.88
CA SER A 21 -53.56 -36.73 49.75
C SER A 21 -52.40 -37.21 48.86
N ALA A 22 -51.84 -38.39 49.16
CA ALA A 22 -50.73 -39.00 48.42
C ALA A 22 -50.94 -39.10 46.89
N ALA A 23 -52.20 -39.06 46.43
CA ALA A 23 -52.55 -39.03 45.01
C ALA A 23 -52.20 -37.70 44.31
N MET A 24 -52.28 -36.56 45.00
CA MET A 24 -51.96 -35.25 44.42
C MET A 24 -50.44 -35.04 44.31
N ARG A 25 -49.66 -35.54 45.28
CA ARG A 25 -48.19 -35.57 45.20
C ARG A 25 -47.68 -36.38 44.00
N ARG A 26 -48.32 -37.49 43.64
CA ARG A 26 -47.98 -38.26 42.42
C ARG A 26 -48.27 -37.49 41.13
N ARG A 27 -49.36 -36.70 41.06
CA ARG A 27 -49.69 -35.88 39.88
C ARG A 27 -48.74 -34.69 39.72
N PHE A 28 -48.37 -34.02 40.82
CA PHE A 28 -47.36 -32.96 40.77
C PHE A 28 -45.97 -33.49 40.45
N ALA A 29 -45.58 -34.65 40.99
CA ALA A 29 -44.30 -35.28 40.64
C ALA A 29 -44.23 -35.65 39.15
N MET A 30 -45.29 -36.21 38.57
CA MET A 30 -45.34 -36.48 37.12
C MET A 30 -45.35 -35.19 36.28
N GLY A 31 -46.06 -34.16 36.71
CA GLY A 31 -46.07 -32.85 36.02
C GLY A 31 -44.71 -32.15 36.05
N ALA A 32 -44.00 -32.19 37.18
CA ALA A 32 -42.66 -31.62 37.33
C ALA A 32 -41.62 -32.34 36.47
N VAL A 33 -41.67 -33.68 36.41
CA VAL A 33 -40.78 -34.47 35.54
C VAL A 33 -41.07 -34.20 34.07
N GLY A 34 -42.35 -34.09 33.68
CA GLY A 34 -42.74 -33.71 32.32
C GLY A 34 -42.24 -32.32 31.92
N LEU A 35 -42.33 -31.34 32.81
CA LEU A 35 -41.82 -29.98 32.56
C LEU A 35 -40.30 -29.94 32.40
N VAL A 36 -39.55 -30.66 33.25
CA VAL A 36 -38.09 -30.77 33.15
C VAL A 36 -37.66 -31.46 31.86
N ALA A 37 -38.38 -32.50 31.43
CA ALA A 37 -38.10 -33.17 30.16
C ALA A 37 -38.35 -32.25 28.96
N VAL A 38 -39.45 -31.49 28.93
CA VAL A 38 -39.76 -30.53 27.85
C VAL A 38 -38.76 -29.37 27.82
N LEU A 39 -38.36 -28.84 28.98
CA LEU A 39 -37.34 -27.78 29.07
C LEU A 39 -35.95 -28.29 28.66
N GLY A 40 -35.59 -29.53 29.04
CA GLY A 40 -34.32 -30.15 28.66
C GLY A 40 -34.22 -30.41 27.15
N VAL A 41 -35.28 -30.96 26.55
CA VAL A 41 -35.34 -31.19 25.10
C VAL A 41 -35.36 -29.86 24.34
N GLY A 42 -36.18 -28.90 24.76
CA GLY A 42 -36.24 -27.57 24.15
C GLY A 42 -34.90 -26.82 24.21
N GLY A 43 -34.21 -26.87 25.34
CA GLY A 43 -32.89 -26.27 25.51
C GLY A 43 -31.83 -26.89 24.60
N TYR A 44 -31.83 -28.22 24.43
CA TYR A 44 -30.91 -28.91 23.52
C TYR A 44 -31.12 -28.51 22.06
N PHE A 45 -32.37 -28.42 21.59
CA PHE A 45 -32.66 -27.98 20.22
C PHE A 45 -32.26 -26.53 19.96
N LEU A 46 -32.52 -25.63 20.92
CA LEU A 46 -32.08 -24.23 20.82
C LEU A 46 -30.55 -24.11 20.80
N HIS A 47 -29.86 -24.89 21.64
CA HIS A 47 -28.41 -24.91 21.66
C HIS A 47 -27.83 -25.46 20.35
N LYS A 48 -28.34 -26.60 19.86
CA LYS A 48 -27.90 -27.19 18.59
C LYS A 48 -28.13 -26.23 17.41
N HIS A 49 -29.30 -25.60 17.34
CA HIS A 49 -29.61 -24.65 16.27
C HIS A 49 -28.72 -23.41 16.32
N SER A 50 -28.42 -22.91 17.52
CA SER A 50 -27.48 -21.78 17.72
C SER A 50 -26.05 -22.14 17.28
N VAL A 51 -25.58 -23.36 17.59
CA VAL A 51 -24.26 -23.85 17.18
C VAL A 51 -24.17 -23.98 15.66
N GLU A 52 -25.19 -24.55 15.01
CA GLU A 52 -25.25 -24.69 13.55
C GLU A 52 -25.25 -23.33 12.84
N GLN A 53 -26.04 -22.35 13.34
CA GLN A 53 -26.04 -20.99 12.80
C GLN A 53 -24.69 -20.31 12.98
N SER A 54 -24.05 -20.46 14.15
CA SER A 54 -22.75 -19.86 14.43
C SER A 54 -21.65 -20.47 13.54
N GLN A 55 -21.66 -21.79 13.33
CA GLN A 55 -20.74 -22.45 12.41
C GLN A 55 -20.92 -21.96 10.98
N THR A 56 -22.18 -21.77 10.54
CA THR A 56 -22.49 -21.23 9.21
C THR A 56 -21.96 -19.79 9.06
N GLN A 57 -22.13 -18.95 10.08
CA GLN A 57 -21.61 -17.58 10.09
C GLN A 57 -20.08 -17.55 10.07
N VAL A 58 -19.41 -18.41 10.85
CA VAL A 58 -17.95 -18.55 10.84
C VAL A 58 -17.45 -18.96 9.46
N ALA A 59 -18.05 -19.99 8.87
CA ALA A 59 -17.69 -20.47 7.53
C ALA A 59 -17.89 -19.38 6.46
N GLN A 60 -19.00 -18.64 6.54
CA GLN A 60 -19.28 -17.53 5.62
C GLN A 60 -18.28 -16.38 5.80
N ALA A 61 -17.98 -15.97 7.05
CA ALA A 61 -17.02 -14.92 7.33
C ALA A 61 -15.60 -15.31 6.88
N TRP A 62 -15.21 -16.57 7.08
CA TRP A 62 -13.95 -17.13 6.57
C TRP A 62 -13.88 -17.06 5.05
N ALA A 63 -14.91 -17.54 4.34
CA ALA A 63 -14.94 -17.51 2.88
C ALA A 63 -14.89 -16.07 2.33
N SER A 64 -15.63 -15.15 2.95
CA SER A 64 -15.60 -13.72 2.60
C SER A 64 -14.21 -13.10 2.82
N LEU A 65 -13.56 -13.40 3.95
CA LEU A 65 -12.21 -12.92 4.25
C LEU A 65 -11.19 -13.45 3.24
N ASP A 66 -11.23 -14.75 2.97
CA ASP A 66 -10.33 -15.44 2.05
C ASP A 66 -10.45 -14.89 0.63
N GLN A 67 -11.67 -14.76 0.14
CA GLN A 67 -11.95 -14.20 -1.17
C GLN A 67 -11.55 -12.71 -1.25
N CYS A 68 -11.81 -11.92 -0.21
CA CYS A 68 -11.48 -10.49 -0.20
C CYS A 68 -9.97 -10.25 -0.24
N LEU A 69 -9.17 -11.07 0.47
CA LEU A 69 -7.73 -10.88 0.56
C LEU A 69 -6.96 -11.53 -0.59
N LEU A 70 -7.36 -12.73 -0.99
CA LEU A 70 -6.55 -13.58 -1.88
C LEU A 70 -7.21 -13.83 -3.24
N GLY A 71 -8.54 -13.62 -3.33
CA GLY A 71 -9.31 -13.83 -4.56
C GLY A 71 -9.39 -15.30 -4.90
N ALA A 72 -8.91 -15.67 -6.09
CA ALA A 72 -8.94 -17.05 -6.57
C ALA A 72 -8.25 -18.05 -5.60
N PRO A 73 -8.64 -19.33 -5.63
CA PRO A 73 -7.97 -20.38 -4.83
C PRO A 73 -6.46 -20.41 -5.05
N LEU A 74 -5.72 -20.70 -3.97
CA LEU A 74 -4.25 -20.84 -4.01
C LEU A 74 -3.85 -21.99 -4.92
N ALA A 75 -2.74 -21.81 -5.64
CA ALA A 75 -2.10 -22.91 -6.33
C ALA A 75 -1.57 -23.94 -5.32
N GLN A 76 -1.34 -25.17 -5.78
CA GLN A 76 -0.84 -26.24 -4.91
C GLN A 76 0.51 -25.85 -4.29
N GLY A 77 0.57 -25.80 -2.95
CA GLY A 77 1.77 -25.43 -2.20
C GLY A 77 2.06 -23.92 -2.13
N GLU A 78 1.20 -23.07 -2.71
CA GLU A 78 1.33 -21.62 -2.59
C GLU A 78 0.93 -21.16 -1.18
N LYS A 79 1.78 -20.33 -0.56
CA LYS A 79 1.48 -19.73 0.74
C LYS A 79 0.51 -18.55 0.61
N PRO A 80 -0.42 -18.36 1.56
CA PRO A 80 -1.30 -17.20 1.63
C PRO A 80 -0.53 -15.87 1.58
N SER A 81 0.58 -15.76 2.32
CA SER A 81 1.44 -14.57 2.32
C SER A 81 2.01 -14.23 0.93
N VAL A 82 2.40 -15.23 0.15
CA VAL A 82 2.93 -15.04 -1.22
C VAL A 82 1.85 -14.48 -2.15
N ARG A 83 0.64 -15.07 -2.12
CA ARG A 83 -0.50 -14.57 -2.89
C ARG A 83 -0.90 -13.16 -2.48
N PHE A 84 -1.00 -12.90 -1.17
CA PHE A 84 -1.32 -11.58 -0.65
C PHE A 84 -0.32 -10.53 -1.11
N ARG A 85 0.98 -10.84 -1.07
CA ARG A 85 2.03 -9.90 -1.51
C ARG A 85 1.95 -9.61 -3.02
N ALA A 86 1.57 -10.60 -3.83
CA ALA A 86 1.30 -10.38 -5.25
C ALA A 86 0.09 -9.45 -5.48
N VAL A 87 -1.00 -9.63 -4.73
CA VAL A 87 -2.17 -8.72 -4.74
C VAL A 87 -1.77 -7.33 -4.24
N GLN A 88 -0.94 -7.26 -3.20
CA GLN A 88 -0.42 -6.03 -2.61
C GLN A 88 0.38 -5.21 -3.62
N LEU A 89 1.28 -5.86 -4.37
CA LEU A 89 2.03 -5.20 -5.43
C LEU A 89 1.12 -4.68 -6.55
N ALA A 90 0.05 -5.40 -6.89
CA ALA A 90 -0.94 -4.91 -7.83
C ALA A 90 -1.76 -3.74 -7.27
N ALA A 91 -2.07 -3.73 -5.97
CA ALA A 91 -2.77 -2.63 -5.32
C ALA A 91 -1.93 -1.34 -5.30
N LEU A 92 -0.61 -1.48 -5.06
CA LEU A 92 0.33 -0.36 -5.06
C LEU A 92 0.57 0.26 -6.44
N SER A 93 0.25 -0.47 -7.52
CA SER A 93 0.38 0.04 -8.90
C SER A 93 -0.90 0.71 -9.41
N VAL A 94 -2.00 0.67 -8.66
CA VAL A 94 -3.24 1.39 -9.00
C VAL A 94 -2.99 2.90 -8.87
N SER A 95 -3.32 3.64 -9.93
CA SER A 95 -3.05 5.08 -10.02
C SER A 95 -3.73 5.87 -8.88
N VAL A 96 -3.15 7.00 -8.47
CA VAL A 96 -3.72 7.90 -7.44
C VAL A 96 -5.15 8.36 -7.81
N THR A 97 -5.45 8.43 -9.10
CA THR A 97 -6.79 8.75 -9.63
C THR A 97 -7.82 7.65 -9.39
N GLU A 98 -7.42 6.39 -9.38
CA GLU A 98 -8.29 5.25 -9.04
C GLU A 98 -8.39 5.03 -7.53
N ALA A 99 -7.55 5.70 -6.74
CA ALA A 99 -7.50 5.63 -5.28
C ALA A 99 -8.81 6.06 -4.58
N GLY A 100 -9.67 6.81 -5.29
CA GLY A 100 -11.00 7.21 -4.80
C GLY A 100 -12.12 6.19 -5.04
N THR A 101 -11.84 5.07 -5.71
CA THR A 101 -12.85 4.04 -6.01
C THR A 101 -12.91 2.96 -4.93
N GLU A 102 -14.03 2.25 -4.84
CA GLU A 102 -14.22 1.12 -3.90
C GLU A 102 -13.14 0.02 -4.04
N LYS A 103 -12.56 -0.13 -5.25
CA LYS A 103 -11.44 -1.04 -5.52
C LYS A 103 -10.17 -0.64 -4.78
N ALA A 104 -9.91 0.65 -4.60
CA ALA A 104 -8.74 1.18 -3.89
C ALA A 104 -8.83 1.08 -2.36
N GLN A 105 -9.98 0.67 -1.82
CA GLN A 105 -10.13 0.42 -0.39
C GLN A 105 -9.58 -0.95 0.05
N TRP A 106 -8.98 -1.72 -0.88
CA TRP A 106 -8.21 -2.90 -0.50
C TRP A 106 -6.87 -2.47 0.12
N PRO A 107 -6.42 -3.06 1.24
CA PRO A 107 -6.99 -4.22 1.93
C PRO A 107 -7.95 -3.85 3.08
N VAL A 108 -8.15 -2.55 3.36
CA VAL A 108 -8.93 -2.03 4.50
C VAL A 108 -10.35 -2.60 4.56
N ARG A 109 -11.05 -2.71 3.42
CA ARG A 109 -12.41 -3.26 3.37
C ARG A 109 -12.51 -4.71 3.88
N CYS A 110 -11.42 -5.48 3.80
CA CYS A 110 -11.40 -6.87 4.27
C CYS A 110 -11.38 -6.99 5.81
N ALA A 111 -11.09 -5.89 6.53
CA ALA A 111 -11.06 -5.87 7.99
C ALA A 111 -12.42 -6.25 8.60
N ALA A 112 -13.54 -5.84 7.98
CA ALA A 112 -14.88 -6.19 8.46
C ALA A 112 -15.13 -7.70 8.45
N HIS A 113 -14.63 -8.43 7.44
CA HIS A 113 -14.73 -9.89 7.39
C HIS A 113 -13.86 -10.57 8.45
N ALA A 114 -12.69 -10.01 8.75
CA ALA A 114 -11.83 -10.51 9.82
C ALA A 114 -12.47 -10.31 11.21
N HIS A 115 -13.11 -9.15 11.45
CA HIS A 115 -13.90 -8.93 12.67
C HIS A 115 -15.08 -9.88 12.79
N ALA A 116 -15.87 -10.06 11.71
CA ALA A 116 -16.99 -11.00 11.72
C ALA A 116 -16.55 -12.45 12.00
N LEU A 117 -15.40 -12.86 11.45
CA LEU A 117 -14.81 -14.16 11.72
C LEU A 117 -14.43 -14.31 13.20
N ARG A 118 -13.73 -13.33 13.76
CA ARG A 118 -13.38 -13.29 15.19
C ARG A 118 -14.62 -13.40 16.06
N ASP A 119 -15.64 -12.59 15.79
CA ASP A 119 -16.85 -12.55 16.63
C ASP A 119 -17.63 -13.88 16.57
N GLY A 120 -17.74 -14.49 15.38
CA GLY A 120 -18.31 -15.82 15.23
C GLY A 120 -17.53 -16.92 15.97
N LEU A 121 -16.20 -16.84 15.95
CA LEU A 121 -15.34 -17.78 16.68
C LEU A 121 -15.46 -17.60 18.19
N VAL A 122 -15.47 -16.36 18.70
CA VAL A 122 -15.67 -16.08 20.13
C VAL A 122 -17.05 -16.59 20.59
N GLY A 123 -18.08 -16.44 19.75
CA GLY A 123 -19.42 -16.97 20.04
C GLY A 123 -19.48 -18.51 20.15
N THR A 124 -18.60 -19.22 19.46
CA THR A 124 -18.57 -20.70 19.47
C THR A 124 -17.61 -21.30 20.48
N THR A 125 -16.42 -20.72 20.64
CA THR A 125 -15.34 -21.27 21.49
C THR A 125 -15.16 -20.55 22.82
N GLY A 126 -15.79 -19.39 23.02
CA GLY A 126 -15.58 -18.54 24.20
C GLY A 126 -14.32 -17.67 24.08
N THR A 127 -13.61 -17.46 25.19
CA THR A 127 -12.44 -16.55 25.24
C THR A 127 -11.30 -17.04 24.33
N PRO A 128 -10.80 -16.21 23.40
CA PRO A 128 -9.67 -16.56 22.54
C PRO A 128 -8.41 -16.89 23.34
N THR A 129 -7.66 -17.88 22.89
CA THR A 129 -6.26 -18.07 23.30
C THR A 129 -5.34 -17.36 22.31
N ASP A 130 -4.12 -17.01 22.73
CA ASP A 130 -3.16 -16.23 21.90
C ASP A 130 -2.79 -16.87 20.54
N LYS A 131 -3.05 -18.18 20.38
CA LYS A 131 -2.79 -18.95 19.15
C LYS A 131 -4.06 -19.45 18.46
N SER A 132 -5.24 -19.09 18.96
CA SER A 132 -6.52 -19.46 18.32
C SER A 132 -6.74 -18.68 17.03
N LEU A 133 -7.58 -19.21 16.13
CA LEU A 133 -7.95 -18.49 14.91
C LEU A 133 -8.61 -17.15 15.24
N ALA A 134 -9.40 -17.07 16.32
CA ALA A 134 -10.02 -15.83 16.77
C ALA A 134 -8.98 -14.75 17.10
N SER A 135 -7.88 -15.11 17.76
CA SER A 135 -6.79 -14.16 18.07
C SER A 135 -6.07 -13.68 16.80
N TRP A 136 -5.80 -14.58 15.86
CA TRP A 136 -5.19 -14.20 14.58
C TRP A 136 -6.13 -13.36 13.71
N ALA A 137 -7.43 -13.66 13.70
CA ALA A 137 -8.44 -12.86 13.02
C ALA A 137 -8.54 -11.44 13.60
N ASP A 138 -8.46 -11.29 14.92
CA ASP A 138 -8.43 -9.98 15.59
C ASP A 138 -7.19 -9.16 15.22
N LYS A 139 -5.99 -9.78 15.31
CA LYS A 139 -4.73 -9.14 14.89
C LYS A 139 -4.77 -8.72 13.42
N LEU A 140 -5.27 -9.60 12.56
CA LEU A 140 -5.40 -9.34 11.13
C LEU A 140 -6.40 -8.20 10.87
N ALA A 141 -7.55 -8.18 11.53
CA ALA A 141 -8.52 -7.10 11.40
C ALA A 141 -7.93 -5.74 11.79
N GLY A 142 -7.22 -5.69 12.93
CA GLY A 142 -6.50 -4.49 13.37
C GLY A 142 -5.47 -4.03 12.34
N ALA A 143 -4.64 -4.94 11.84
CA ALA A 143 -3.62 -4.62 10.84
C ALA A 143 -4.20 -4.17 9.49
N LEU A 144 -5.32 -4.78 9.05
CA LEU A 144 -6.02 -4.41 7.82
C LEU A 144 -6.68 -3.03 7.93
N SER A 145 -7.20 -2.67 9.11
CA SER A 145 -7.84 -1.37 9.36
C SER A 145 -6.86 -0.20 9.52
N ALA A 146 -5.57 -0.49 9.68
CA ALA A 146 -4.55 0.53 9.93
C ALA A 146 -4.27 1.40 8.71
N THR A 147 -3.95 2.68 8.94
CA THR A 147 -3.44 3.58 7.90
C THR A 147 -2.16 3.00 7.31
N GLY A 148 -2.10 2.82 5.99
CA GLY A 148 -0.96 2.22 5.31
C GLY A 148 -0.96 0.69 5.29
N ALA A 149 -2.08 0.02 5.62
CA ALA A 149 -2.22 -1.44 5.53
C ALA A 149 -1.83 -2.00 4.15
N VAL A 150 -2.04 -1.22 3.07
CA VAL A 150 -1.63 -1.60 1.71
C VAL A 150 -0.12 -1.81 1.56
N SER A 151 0.72 -1.21 2.42
CA SER A 151 2.18 -1.37 2.40
C SER A 151 2.73 -2.17 3.57
N ALA A 152 1.88 -2.59 4.52
CA ALA A 152 2.31 -3.31 5.71
C ALA A 152 2.72 -4.76 5.37
N ASP A 153 3.72 -5.29 6.06
CA ASP A 153 4.06 -6.71 5.96
C ASP A 153 3.14 -7.52 6.88
N LEU A 154 2.18 -8.23 6.29
CA LEU A 154 1.20 -9.07 7.00
C LEU A 154 1.51 -10.57 6.86
N SER A 155 2.70 -10.93 6.38
CA SER A 155 3.02 -12.30 5.97
C SER A 155 2.86 -13.31 7.11
N GLU A 156 3.37 -12.99 8.31
CA GLU A 156 3.28 -13.87 9.48
C GLU A 156 1.82 -14.05 9.94
N MET A 157 1.04 -12.97 10.02
CA MET A 157 -0.36 -13.02 10.46
C MET A 157 -1.22 -13.83 9.50
N LEU A 158 -1.01 -13.66 8.19
CA LEU A 158 -1.72 -14.39 7.15
C LEU A 158 -1.39 -15.88 7.19
N ASP A 159 -0.11 -16.25 7.21
CA ASP A 159 0.28 -17.65 7.23
C ASP A 159 -0.22 -18.33 8.51
N ALA A 160 -0.13 -17.67 9.68
CA ALA A 160 -0.63 -18.20 10.94
C ALA A 160 -2.17 -18.34 10.98
N ALA A 161 -2.91 -17.36 10.46
CA ALA A 161 -4.38 -17.42 10.39
C ALA A 161 -4.85 -18.58 9.48
N TRP A 162 -4.24 -18.75 8.31
CA TRP A 162 -4.61 -19.84 7.38
C TRP A 162 -4.15 -21.21 7.88
N GLU A 163 -2.98 -21.31 8.53
CA GLU A 163 -2.55 -22.55 9.16
C GLU A 163 -3.55 -22.97 10.25
N GLN A 164 -3.99 -22.03 11.07
CA GLN A 164 -4.95 -22.30 12.15
C GLN A 164 -6.35 -22.61 11.61
N ALA A 165 -6.82 -21.90 10.58
CA ALA A 165 -8.07 -22.20 9.90
C ALA A 165 -8.07 -23.60 9.28
N SER A 166 -6.94 -24.01 8.68
CA SER A 166 -6.77 -25.37 8.16
C SER A 166 -6.83 -26.42 9.28
N LYS A 167 -6.27 -26.16 10.46
CA LYS A 167 -6.36 -27.05 11.63
C LYS A 167 -7.79 -27.19 12.15
N GLU A 168 -8.59 -26.13 12.00
CA GLU A 168 -10.00 -26.10 12.37
C GLU A 168 -10.93 -26.65 11.26
N GLY A 169 -10.36 -27.16 10.16
CA GLY A 169 -11.12 -27.78 9.07
C GLY A 169 -11.83 -26.78 8.16
N MET A 170 -11.46 -25.50 8.21
CA MET A 170 -11.99 -24.48 7.32
C MET A 170 -11.33 -24.60 5.95
N ALA A 171 -12.02 -25.25 5.02
CA ALA A 171 -11.58 -25.30 3.63
C ALA A 171 -11.74 -23.91 2.97
N ARG A 172 -10.91 -23.64 1.97
CA ARG A 172 -11.17 -22.57 1.00
C ARG A 172 -12.32 -23.03 0.09
N ASP A 173 -13.53 -22.93 0.59
CA ASP A 173 -14.71 -23.20 -0.23
C ASP A 173 -14.91 -22.06 -1.22
N LYS A 174 -15.51 -22.40 -2.37
CA LYS A 174 -16.03 -21.42 -3.35
C LYS A 174 -17.29 -20.75 -2.79
N GLY A 175 -17.18 -20.14 -1.62
CA GLY A 175 -18.24 -19.29 -1.09
C GLY A 175 -18.62 -18.24 -2.14
N GLN A 176 -19.89 -17.83 -2.14
CA GLN A 176 -20.30 -16.73 -3.00
C GLN A 176 -19.47 -15.50 -2.62
N PRO A 177 -18.79 -14.86 -3.59
CA PRO A 177 -17.99 -13.68 -3.30
C PRO A 177 -18.90 -12.58 -2.72
N SER A 178 -18.58 -12.12 -1.51
CA SER A 178 -19.23 -10.95 -0.93
C SER A 178 -18.38 -9.72 -1.22
N GLY A 179 -18.80 -8.91 -2.19
CA GLY A 179 -18.18 -7.63 -2.51
C GLY A 179 -17.16 -7.67 -3.67
N PRO A 180 -16.45 -6.55 -3.90
CA PRO A 180 -15.54 -6.41 -5.04
C PRO A 180 -14.30 -7.29 -4.87
N GLU A 181 -13.93 -7.96 -5.96
CA GLU A 181 -12.72 -8.80 -6.02
C GLU A 181 -11.45 -8.00 -5.67
N PRO A 182 -10.45 -8.64 -5.04
CA PRO A 182 -9.15 -8.01 -4.85
C PRO A 182 -8.52 -7.66 -6.20
N PRO A 183 -7.53 -6.74 -6.21
CA PRO A 183 -6.67 -6.55 -7.37
C PRO A 183 -6.11 -7.88 -7.89
N LEU A 184 -6.05 -8.04 -9.21
CA LEU A 184 -5.47 -9.23 -9.80
C LEU A 184 -4.01 -9.35 -9.34
N PRO A 185 -3.57 -10.50 -8.80
CA PRO A 185 -2.22 -10.68 -8.31
C PRO A 185 -1.18 -10.30 -9.37
N ALA A 186 -0.24 -9.43 -9.02
CA ALA A 186 0.86 -9.06 -9.90
C ALA A 186 1.73 -10.29 -10.18
N LYS A 187 2.16 -10.44 -11.44
CA LYS A 187 3.22 -11.39 -11.76
C LYS A 187 4.54 -10.83 -11.25
N VAL A 188 5.01 -11.37 -10.13
CA VAL A 188 6.29 -10.97 -9.53
C VAL A 188 7.42 -11.53 -10.37
N MET A 189 8.43 -10.69 -10.66
CA MET A 189 9.65 -11.15 -11.30
C MET A 189 10.45 -12.01 -10.32
N THR A 190 10.70 -13.26 -10.68
CA THR A 190 11.51 -14.16 -9.86
C THR A 190 13.01 -13.87 -10.01
N LEU A 191 13.83 -14.31 -9.05
CA LEU A 191 15.28 -14.21 -9.17
C LEU A 191 15.81 -14.93 -10.43
N ASP A 192 15.17 -16.02 -10.84
CA ASP A 192 15.58 -16.76 -12.03
C ASP A 192 15.16 -16.06 -13.33
N GLU A 193 13.97 -15.45 -13.35
CA GLU A 193 13.58 -14.53 -14.44
C GLU A 193 14.55 -13.34 -14.51
N LEU A 194 14.94 -12.75 -13.38
CA LEU A 194 15.90 -11.66 -13.33
C LEU A 194 17.29 -12.07 -13.85
N LYS A 195 17.77 -13.29 -13.51
CA LYS A 195 19.04 -13.83 -14.05
C LYS A 195 18.99 -14.02 -15.56
N SER A 196 17.82 -14.35 -16.11
CA SER A 196 17.63 -14.55 -17.55
C SER A 196 17.51 -13.23 -18.32
N ALA A 197 17.19 -12.13 -17.63
CA ALA A 197 17.09 -10.81 -18.23
C ALA A 197 18.49 -10.28 -18.60
N LYS A 198 18.61 -9.70 -19.81
CA LYS A 198 19.83 -9.00 -20.19
C LYS A 198 19.98 -7.76 -19.31
N PRO A 199 21.07 -7.61 -18.55
CA PRO A 199 21.23 -6.45 -17.68
C PRO A 199 21.39 -5.18 -18.52
N LEU A 200 20.79 -4.08 -18.04
CA LEU A 200 20.93 -2.76 -18.67
C LEU A 200 22.34 -2.19 -18.50
N MET A 201 23.03 -2.55 -17.42
CA MET A 201 24.39 -2.15 -17.08
C MET A 201 25.20 -3.38 -16.64
N LYS A 202 26.49 -3.43 -16.96
CA LYS A 202 27.41 -4.49 -16.53
C LYS A 202 27.53 -4.59 -15.01
N LYS A 203 27.33 -3.47 -14.31
CA LYS A 203 27.39 -3.37 -12.85
C LYS A 203 26.18 -2.61 -12.34
N ALA A 204 25.65 -3.04 -11.20
CA ALA A 204 24.62 -2.29 -10.52
C ALA A 204 25.17 -0.92 -10.09
N PRO A 205 24.47 0.18 -10.42
CA PRO A 205 24.82 1.50 -9.91
C PRO A 205 24.55 1.56 -8.39
N ALA A 206 25.27 2.44 -7.71
CA ALA A 206 24.93 2.77 -6.32
C ALA A 206 23.68 3.67 -6.31
N LEU A 207 22.80 3.53 -5.30
CA LEU A 207 21.54 4.29 -5.29
C LEU A 207 21.76 5.80 -5.19
N ASP A 208 22.87 6.24 -4.59
CA ASP A 208 23.28 7.66 -4.53
C ASP A 208 23.78 8.21 -5.88
N SER A 209 24.07 7.34 -6.85
CA SER A 209 24.38 7.73 -8.23
C SER A 209 23.15 7.86 -9.11
N VAL A 210 21.95 7.54 -8.59
CA VAL A 210 20.67 7.77 -9.25
C VAL A 210 20.19 9.18 -8.92
N GLN A 211 19.92 9.97 -9.95
CA GLN A 211 19.49 11.35 -9.85
C GLN A 211 18.14 11.50 -10.52
N THR A 212 17.21 12.17 -9.85
CA THR A 212 15.88 12.49 -10.37
C THR A 212 15.77 13.97 -10.70
N ASP A 213 14.72 14.35 -11.41
CA ASP A 213 14.35 15.76 -11.57
C ASP A 213 14.22 16.43 -10.19
N LEU A 214 14.84 17.60 -10.02
CA LEU A 214 14.65 18.42 -8.81
C LEU A 214 13.21 18.96 -8.71
N HIS A 215 12.58 19.17 -9.86
CA HIS A 215 11.21 19.64 -10.01
C HIS A 215 10.44 18.63 -10.86
N PRO A 216 9.82 17.60 -10.24
CA PRO A 216 9.21 16.51 -10.98
C PRO A 216 8.05 17.02 -11.85
N GLY A 217 8.11 16.71 -13.14
CA GLY A 217 7.00 16.85 -14.08
C GLY A 217 6.12 15.59 -14.11
N PRO A 218 5.17 15.49 -15.05
CA PRO A 218 4.38 14.27 -15.23
C PRO A 218 5.24 13.08 -15.71
N VAL A 219 6.31 13.35 -16.45
CA VAL A 219 7.30 12.33 -16.83
C VAL A 219 8.39 12.27 -15.76
N LEU A 220 8.60 11.10 -15.17
CA LEU A 220 9.72 10.85 -14.27
C LEU A 220 10.98 10.62 -15.11
N ASN A 221 12.00 11.48 -14.94
CA ASN A 221 13.33 11.25 -15.50
C ASN A 221 14.31 10.83 -14.43
N LEU A 222 15.16 9.86 -14.78
CA LEU A 222 16.25 9.38 -13.96
C LEU A 222 17.55 9.44 -14.77
N VAL A 223 18.63 9.86 -14.12
CA VAL A 223 19.99 9.71 -14.64
C VAL A 223 20.73 8.78 -13.70
N ILE A 224 21.35 7.74 -14.26
CA ILE A 224 22.08 6.72 -13.52
C ILE A 224 23.55 6.84 -13.92
N GLU A 225 24.36 7.39 -13.02
CA GLU A 225 25.81 7.49 -13.23
C GLU A 225 26.50 6.17 -12.92
N ASP A 226 27.22 5.63 -13.91
CA ASP A 226 28.21 4.56 -13.68
C ASP A 226 29.47 5.17 -13.07
N ALA A 227 30.00 4.57 -12.00
CA ALA A 227 31.25 5.00 -11.37
C ALA A 227 32.44 4.99 -12.35
N LYS A 228 32.42 4.07 -13.33
CA LYS A 228 33.42 4.02 -14.41
C LYS A 228 33.05 4.90 -15.61
N LYS A 229 31.84 5.42 -15.65
CA LYS A 229 31.32 6.32 -16.68
C LYS A 229 31.30 5.68 -18.07
N GLU A 230 31.26 4.36 -18.14
CA GLU A 230 31.18 3.65 -19.42
C GLU A 230 29.72 3.50 -19.86
N GLU A 231 28.78 3.46 -18.90
CA GLU A 231 27.39 3.09 -19.13
C GLU A 231 26.41 4.02 -18.38
N THR A 232 26.62 5.34 -18.44
CA THR A 232 25.63 6.28 -17.90
C THR A 232 24.33 6.18 -18.69
N LEU A 233 23.23 5.93 -17.97
CA LEU A 233 21.90 5.80 -18.55
C LEU A 233 21.03 7.00 -18.22
N TRP A 234 20.19 7.39 -19.18
CA TRP A 234 19.00 8.18 -18.93
C TRP A 234 17.78 7.26 -19.02
N CYS A 235 16.91 7.33 -18.02
CA CYS A 235 15.64 6.63 -18.02
C CYS A 235 14.48 7.61 -17.94
N SER A 236 13.39 7.31 -18.65
CA SER A 236 12.14 8.07 -18.61
C SER A 236 10.93 7.15 -18.39
N LEU A 237 9.96 7.63 -17.61
CA LEU A 237 8.67 6.98 -17.37
C LEU A 237 7.55 8.01 -17.50
N ALA A 238 6.83 7.96 -18.61
CA ALA A 238 5.63 8.77 -18.82
C ALA A 238 4.45 8.23 -17.97
N PRO A 239 3.45 9.06 -17.63
CA PRO A 239 2.32 8.66 -16.77
C PRO A 239 1.56 7.42 -17.25
N ASP A 240 1.43 7.26 -18.57
CA ASP A 240 0.70 6.17 -19.24
C ASP A 240 1.62 5.02 -19.67
N ALA A 241 2.94 5.17 -19.50
CA ALA A 241 3.91 4.16 -19.87
C ALA A 241 3.93 3.02 -18.83
N LYS A 242 3.80 1.78 -19.33
CA LYS A 242 3.91 0.56 -18.50
C LYS A 242 5.34 0.12 -18.23
N VAL A 243 6.31 0.71 -18.93
CA VAL A 243 7.72 0.31 -18.91
C VAL A 243 8.58 1.56 -18.88
N ILE A 244 9.57 1.58 -17.99
CA ILE A 244 10.61 2.60 -17.95
C ILE A 244 11.53 2.39 -19.17
N ARG A 245 11.72 3.42 -19.98
CA ARG A 245 12.66 3.39 -21.10
C ARG A 245 14.01 3.89 -20.63
N CYS A 246 15.05 3.08 -20.75
CA CYS A 246 16.41 3.46 -20.39
C CYS A 246 17.33 3.38 -21.62
N GLU A 247 18.07 4.45 -21.89
CA GLU A 247 18.99 4.57 -23.01
C GLU A 247 20.35 5.10 -22.53
N PRO A 248 21.47 4.69 -23.16
CA PRO A 248 22.75 5.33 -22.92
C PRO A 248 22.71 6.81 -23.27
N LEU A 249 23.44 7.64 -22.51
CA LEU A 249 23.59 9.04 -22.91
C LEU A 249 24.26 9.16 -24.29
N PRO A 250 23.87 10.16 -25.10
CA PRO A 250 24.55 10.45 -26.36
C PRO A 250 26.04 10.66 -26.14
N SER A 251 26.88 10.14 -27.05
CA SER A 251 28.34 10.27 -26.97
C SER A 251 28.85 11.71 -27.05
N THR A 252 28.00 12.64 -27.47
CA THR A 252 28.24 14.09 -27.46
C THR A 252 28.22 14.69 -26.05
N ILE A 253 27.60 13.99 -25.09
CA ILE A 253 27.66 14.32 -23.67
C ILE A 253 28.86 13.57 -23.08
N PRO A 254 29.94 14.27 -22.74
CA PRO A 254 31.16 13.64 -22.25
C PRO A 254 30.90 12.94 -20.90
N ALA A 255 30.87 11.60 -20.92
CA ALA A 255 30.63 10.78 -19.73
C ALA A 255 31.68 11.01 -18.62
N SER A 256 32.85 11.58 -18.96
CA SER A 256 33.90 11.94 -18.01
C SER A 256 33.47 12.96 -16.93
N GLN A 257 32.37 13.68 -17.14
CA GLN A 257 31.88 14.74 -16.26
C GLN A 257 31.10 14.16 -15.07
N LEU A 258 31.60 14.35 -13.84
CA LEU A 258 30.94 13.86 -12.62
C LEU A 258 29.81 14.79 -12.19
N GLY A 259 28.84 14.25 -11.44
CA GLY A 259 27.83 15.07 -10.76
C GLY A 259 26.78 15.56 -11.73
N MET A 260 26.36 14.70 -12.65
CA MET A 260 25.26 14.99 -13.54
C MET A 260 23.97 15.14 -12.73
N ARG A 261 23.23 16.21 -13.00
CA ARG A 261 21.98 16.53 -12.29
C ARG A 261 20.93 17.00 -13.26
N LEU A 262 19.67 16.70 -12.94
CA LEU A 262 18.49 17.20 -13.64
C LEU A 262 17.97 18.43 -12.89
N LEU A 263 18.59 19.59 -13.15
CA LEU A 263 18.27 20.86 -12.47
C LEU A 263 17.26 21.73 -13.24
N GLY A 264 16.83 21.29 -14.41
CA GLY A 264 15.93 22.03 -15.29
C GLY A 264 14.47 21.63 -15.07
N THR A 265 13.57 22.48 -15.55
CA THR A 265 12.15 22.17 -15.77
C THR A 265 11.86 22.17 -17.27
N GLY A 266 10.68 21.71 -17.67
CA GLY A 266 10.27 21.77 -19.06
C GLY A 266 8.80 21.49 -19.29
N GLU A 267 8.38 21.60 -20.55
CA GLU A 267 7.09 21.10 -21.02
C GLU A 267 7.07 19.56 -21.00
N ASP A 268 5.87 18.97 -20.97
CA ASP A 268 5.68 17.52 -20.81
C ASP A 268 6.34 16.68 -21.92
N ASP A 269 6.47 17.23 -23.13
CA ASP A 269 7.09 16.58 -24.29
C ASP A 269 8.52 17.09 -24.58
N ALA A 270 9.07 17.95 -23.73
CA ALA A 270 10.41 18.48 -23.89
C ALA A 270 11.48 17.53 -23.35
N ALA A 271 12.58 17.40 -24.08
CA ALA A 271 13.76 16.69 -23.58
C ALA A 271 14.34 17.44 -22.36
N PRO A 272 14.54 16.77 -21.21
CA PRO A 272 15.03 17.42 -20.00
C PRO A 272 16.48 17.89 -20.18
N LEU A 273 16.86 18.88 -19.37
CA LEU A 273 18.21 19.44 -19.36
C LEU A 273 19.10 18.68 -18.38
N LEU A 274 20.25 18.23 -18.87
CA LEU A 274 21.29 17.58 -18.10
C LEU A 274 22.41 18.58 -17.77
N PHE A 275 22.71 18.74 -16.48
CA PHE A 275 23.72 19.66 -15.98
C PHE A 275 24.92 18.86 -15.50
N ALA A 276 26.05 18.99 -16.18
CA ALA A 276 27.26 18.24 -15.89
C ALA A 276 28.27 19.06 -15.06
N GLY A 277 29.02 18.39 -14.19
CA GLY A 277 29.91 19.05 -13.24
C GLY A 277 29.16 19.71 -12.07
N SER A 278 29.76 20.74 -11.48
CA SER A 278 29.10 21.52 -10.42
C SER A 278 28.05 22.43 -11.04
N ARG A 279 26.80 21.94 -11.10
CA ARG A 279 25.63 22.67 -11.61
C ARG A 279 25.77 23.13 -13.07
N GLY A 280 26.37 22.32 -13.95
CA GLY A 280 26.49 22.67 -15.37
C GLY A 280 27.76 23.42 -15.76
N SER A 281 28.71 23.59 -14.83
CA SER A 281 30.00 24.22 -15.09
C SER A 281 30.77 23.56 -16.24
N GLU A 282 30.57 22.25 -16.45
CA GLU A 282 31.21 21.48 -17.51
C GLU A 282 30.33 21.35 -18.77
N GLY A 283 29.06 21.73 -18.65
CA GLY A 283 28.09 21.83 -19.74
C GLY A 283 26.65 21.65 -19.27
N VAL A 284 25.73 22.30 -19.97
CA VAL A 284 24.30 22.02 -19.90
C VAL A 284 23.86 21.51 -21.26
N TYR A 285 23.20 20.36 -21.29
CA TYR A 285 22.86 19.62 -22.50
C TYR A 285 21.37 19.32 -22.55
N ARG A 286 20.78 19.23 -23.74
CA ARG A 286 19.55 18.46 -23.92
C ARG A 286 19.90 16.99 -23.85
N ILE A 287 19.26 16.25 -22.95
CA ILE A 287 19.61 14.83 -22.75
C ILE A 287 19.38 14.00 -24.02
N VAL A 288 18.30 14.32 -24.75
CA VAL A 288 17.98 13.74 -26.04
C VAL A 288 18.80 14.46 -27.11
N GLY A 289 19.56 13.71 -27.90
CA GLY A 289 20.46 14.24 -28.94
C GLY A 289 21.81 14.76 -28.42
N GLY A 290 21.89 15.16 -27.15
CA GLY A 290 23.13 15.60 -26.52
C GLY A 290 23.61 16.98 -26.98
N ASP A 291 22.68 17.82 -27.43
CA ASP A 291 22.98 19.18 -27.84
C ASP A 291 23.45 20.01 -26.66
N LYS A 292 24.69 20.49 -26.71
CA LYS A 292 25.22 21.45 -25.74
C LYS A 292 24.52 22.80 -25.91
N ILE A 293 24.03 23.33 -24.79
CA ILE A 293 23.39 24.64 -24.70
C ILE A 293 24.40 25.70 -24.28
N THR A 294 25.11 25.46 -23.17
CA THR A 294 26.12 26.37 -22.62
C THR A 294 27.06 25.61 -21.68
N ALA A 295 28.09 26.26 -21.15
CA ALA A 295 28.90 25.78 -20.03
C ALA A 295 29.05 26.94 -19.03
N THR A 296 28.34 26.86 -17.91
CA THR A 296 28.28 27.91 -16.88
C THR A 296 27.77 27.31 -15.58
N THR A 297 28.08 27.91 -14.44
CA THR A 297 27.47 27.52 -13.16
C THR A 297 25.99 27.91 -13.18
N ALA A 298 25.12 26.96 -13.51
CA ALA A 298 23.70 27.23 -13.69
C ALA A 298 22.97 27.29 -12.34
N LEU A 299 22.01 28.21 -12.27
CA LEU A 299 21.01 28.29 -11.22
C LEU A 299 19.78 27.43 -11.55
N GLY A 300 19.56 27.16 -12.83
CA GLY A 300 18.48 26.31 -13.35
C GLY A 300 18.34 26.46 -14.86
N GLY A 301 17.31 25.83 -15.42
CA GLY A 301 16.98 25.96 -16.83
C GLY A 301 15.54 25.54 -17.12
N TYR A 302 15.06 25.92 -18.30
CA TYR A 302 13.75 25.56 -18.81
C TYR A 302 13.87 25.04 -20.24
N ALA A 303 13.21 23.93 -20.55
CA ALA A 303 13.19 23.35 -21.88
C ALA A 303 11.76 23.23 -22.43
N THR A 304 11.59 23.68 -23.67
CA THR A 304 10.49 23.30 -24.55
C THR A 304 11.04 22.35 -25.63
N LYS A 305 10.15 21.83 -26.47
CA LYS A 305 10.53 21.03 -27.64
C LYS A 305 11.61 21.70 -28.50
N ASP A 306 11.46 23.00 -28.76
CA ASP A 306 12.35 23.74 -29.66
C ASP A 306 13.36 24.62 -28.95
N THR A 307 13.04 25.13 -27.75
CA THR A 307 13.87 26.11 -27.03
C THR A 307 14.42 25.55 -25.72
N ALA A 308 15.69 25.78 -25.44
CA ALA A 308 16.28 25.59 -24.12
C ALA A 308 16.79 26.94 -23.60
N ALA A 309 16.50 27.25 -22.35
CA ALA A 309 16.97 28.44 -21.66
C ALA A 309 17.69 28.03 -20.36
N VAL A 310 18.85 28.63 -20.10
CA VAL A 310 19.69 28.35 -18.92
C VAL A 310 20.03 29.66 -18.25
N LEU A 311 19.75 29.74 -16.95
CA LEU A 311 20.15 30.87 -16.12
C LEU A 311 21.49 30.54 -15.45
N GLY A 312 22.55 31.24 -15.85
CA GLY A 312 23.92 31.06 -15.37
C GLY A 312 24.36 32.13 -14.39
N TRP A 313 25.22 31.75 -13.45
CA TRP A 313 25.95 32.64 -12.54
C TRP A 313 27.42 32.69 -12.94
N ASP A 314 27.91 33.89 -13.22
CA ASP A 314 29.34 34.19 -13.38
C ASP A 314 29.88 34.73 -12.07
N GLU A 315 30.66 33.91 -11.36
CA GLU A 315 31.23 34.26 -10.06
C GLU A 315 32.29 35.35 -10.16
N GLY A 316 33.12 35.34 -11.21
CA GLY A 316 34.17 36.33 -11.42
C GLY A 316 33.60 37.71 -11.75
N GLY A 317 32.56 37.75 -12.59
CA GLY A 317 31.86 38.98 -12.95
C GLY A 317 30.76 39.42 -11.98
N LYS A 318 30.33 38.53 -11.07
CA LYS A 318 29.10 38.66 -10.25
C LYS A 318 27.88 39.02 -11.11
N ARG A 319 27.71 38.31 -12.23
CA ARG A 319 26.65 38.57 -13.21
C ARG A 319 25.74 37.36 -13.36
N ILE A 320 24.48 37.65 -13.67
CA ILE A 320 23.55 36.64 -14.15
C ILE A 320 23.55 36.69 -15.67
N SER A 321 23.59 35.53 -16.30
CA SER A 321 23.44 35.39 -17.74
C SER A 321 22.23 34.52 -18.05
N LEU A 322 21.43 34.92 -19.03
CA LEU A 322 20.38 34.10 -19.61
C LEU A 322 20.87 33.64 -20.98
N THR A 323 21.11 32.34 -21.11
CA THR A 323 21.49 31.73 -22.38
C THR A 323 20.31 30.97 -22.96
N ARG A 324 19.94 31.24 -24.22
CA ARG A 324 18.85 30.60 -24.93
C ARG A 324 19.36 29.96 -26.22
N LYS A 325 18.95 28.72 -26.50
CA LYS A 325 19.19 28.03 -27.78
C LYS A 325 17.87 27.55 -28.36
N THR A 326 17.64 27.79 -29.65
CA THR A 326 16.42 27.37 -30.36
C THR A 326 16.82 26.45 -31.51
N GLY A 327 16.40 25.18 -31.46
CA GLY A 327 16.77 24.17 -32.45
C GLY A 327 18.28 24.06 -32.65
N ALA A 328 18.70 24.08 -33.92
CA ALA A 328 20.10 24.01 -34.34
C ALA A 328 20.82 25.38 -34.35
N GLU A 329 20.14 26.48 -34.00
CA GLU A 329 20.78 27.79 -33.93
C GLU A 329 21.88 27.84 -32.85
N GLU A 330 22.85 28.73 -33.03
CA GLU A 330 23.82 29.05 -31.99
C GLU A 330 23.12 29.64 -30.76
N ALA A 331 23.64 29.31 -29.58
CA ALA A 331 23.10 29.82 -28.33
C ALA A 331 23.33 31.33 -28.22
N LYS A 332 22.27 32.08 -27.94
CA LYS A 332 22.28 33.53 -27.72
C LYS A 332 22.30 33.78 -26.21
N SER A 333 23.25 34.59 -25.73
CA SER A 333 23.40 34.91 -24.31
C SER A 333 23.16 36.39 -24.05
N VAL A 334 22.34 36.71 -23.06
CA VAL A 334 22.10 38.06 -22.56
C VAL A 334 22.61 38.14 -21.13
N GLN A 335 23.52 39.07 -20.86
CA GLN A 335 24.04 39.31 -19.51
C GLN A 335 23.28 40.46 -18.85
N VAL A 336 22.90 40.27 -17.59
CA VAL A 336 22.32 41.31 -16.75
C VAL A 336 23.25 41.55 -15.56
N LYS A 337 23.75 42.78 -15.43
CA LYS A 337 24.46 43.20 -14.22
C LYS A 337 23.43 43.38 -13.12
N LEU A 338 23.58 42.68 -12.00
CA LEU A 338 22.77 42.94 -10.82
C LEU A 338 23.10 44.34 -10.29
N ASP A 339 22.09 45.09 -9.88
CA ASP A 339 22.30 46.36 -9.18
C ASP A 339 23.16 46.08 -7.93
N GLU A 340 24.22 46.86 -7.72
CA GLU A 340 25.15 46.72 -6.59
C GLU A 340 24.45 46.82 -5.22
N LYS A 341 23.22 47.35 -5.20
CA LYS A 341 22.37 47.41 -4.00
C LYS A 341 21.73 46.06 -3.63
N LEU A 342 21.63 45.11 -4.55
CA LEU A 342 21.18 43.74 -4.26
C LEU A 342 22.33 42.98 -3.57
N LYS A 343 22.42 43.10 -2.24
CA LYS A 343 23.30 42.25 -1.43
C LYS A 343 22.75 40.83 -1.39
N VAL A 344 23.11 40.01 -2.36
CA VAL A 344 22.92 38.56 -2.28
C VAL A 344 24.03 38.02 -1.38
N VAL A 345 23.73 37.85 -0.09
CA VAL A 345 24.72 37.43 0.91
C VAL A 345 25.02 35.93 0.78
N GLN A 346 24.02 35.12 0.40
CA GLN A 346 24.21 33.72 0.00
C GLN A 346 23.12 33.27 -1.01
N PRO A 347 23.43 33.10 -2.30
CA PRO A 347 22.41 32.76 -3.32
C PRO A 347 21.72 31.41 -3.10
N VAL A 348 22.27 30.54 -2.24
CA VAL A 348 21.73 29.19 -1.97
C VAL A 348 20.79 29.15 -0.77
N ARG A 349 20.84 30.16 0.13
CA ARG A 349 19.99 30.19 1.34
C ARG A 349 18.74 31.06 1.21
N ASP A 350 18.77 32.07 0.33
CA ASP A 350 17.68 33.05 0.23
C ASP A 350 16.55 32.66 -0.73
N VAL A 351 16.60 31.46 -1.35
CA VAL A 351 15.54 30.92 -2.25
C VAL A 351 14.62 29.92 -1.52
N HIS A 352 14.95 29.55 -0.28
CA HIS A 352 14.05 28.82 0.62
C HIS A 352 13.40 29.79 1.60
N VAL A 353 12.48 30.62 1.11
CA VAL A 353 11.47 31.31 1.91
C VAL A 353 10.10 31.07 1.29
#